data_AF-A0A955EYM8-F1
#
_entry.id   AF-A0A955EYM8-F1
#
_cell.length_a   1.000
_cell.length_b   1.000
_cell.length_c   1.000
_cell.angle_alpha   90.00
_cell.angle_beta   90.00
_cell.angle_gamma   90.00
#
_symmetry.space_group_name_H-M   'P 1'
#
loop_
_entity.id
_entity.type
_entity.pdbx_description
1 polymer ?
#
loop_
_entity_poly.entity_id
_entity_poly.type
_entity_poly.pdbx_seq_one_letter_code
_entity_poly.pdbx_strand_id
1 'polypeptide(L)'
;MIEIDAIKINDDELKQAIASAKDLNDNEAAFAELAKVSQVKKQIKDVLDTLESIEADAKNEIDGRAKALYGNDWQAIAGKGYKITRSRTGSVYTINPEIKPPKKYLVIKETVNTKLVDAEVEVNGKLPKGIEINPSRGTMIRVTIK
;
A
#
# COMPACT_ATOMS: atom_id res chain seq x y z
N MET A 1 -23.89 -12.09 10.69
CA MET A 1 -24.71 -10.91 10.37
C MET A 1 -23.85 -9.71 10.67
N ILE A 2 -23.34 -9.04 9.64
CA ILE A 2 -22.57 -7.80 9.81
C ILE A 2 -23.56 -6.70 9.48
N GLU A 3 -24.15 -6.09 10.51
CA GLU A 3 -24.85 -4.83 10.37
C GLU A 3 -23.78 -3.74 10.23
N ILE A 4 -23.49 -3.35 9.00
CA ILE A 4 -22.88 -2.06 8.76
C ILE A 4 -24.03 -1.07 8.89
N ASP A 5 -24.27 -0.60 10.11
CA ASP A 5 -25.14 0.55 10.32
C ASP A 5 -24.67 1.62 9.34
N ALA A 6 -25.53 1.93 8.37
CA ALA A 6 -25.22 2.93 7.35
C ALA A 6 -24.81 4.19 8.11
N ILE A 7 -23.51 4.52 8.10
CA ILE A 7 -23.00 5.70 8.80
C ILE A 7 -23.83 6.86 8.27
N LYS A 8 -24.73 7.40 9.10
CA LYS A 8 -25.50 8.58 8.77
C LYS A 8 -24.58 9.77 8.93
N ILE A 9 -23.80 10.02 7.88
CA ILE A 9 -22.96 11.20 7.80
C ILE A 9 -23.88 12.36 7.45
N ASN A 10 -24.15 13.23 8.43
CA ASN A 10 -24.85 14.48 8.17
C ASN A 10 -23.85 15.52 7.65
N ASP A 11 -23.75 15.62 6.32
CA ASP A 11 -22.83 16.55 5.63
C ASP A 11 -23.08 18.01 6.02
N ASP A 12 -24.33 18.38 6.33
CA ASP A 12 -24.69 19.73 6.75
C ASP A 12 -24.17 20.07 8.16
N GLU A 13 -24.18 19.10 9.09
CA GLU A 13 -23.61 19.27 10.44
C GLU A 13 -22.08 19.39 10.41
N LEU A 14 -21.40 18.65 9.53
CA LEU A 14 -19.95 18.76 9.35
C LEU A 14 -19.54 20.11 8.75
N LYS A 15 -20.31 20.59 7.75
CA LYS A 15 -20.11 21.93 7.17
C LYS A 15 -20.36 23.03 8.19
N GLN A 16 -21.39 22.88 9.03
CA GLN A 16 -21.66 23.81 10.13
C GLN A 16 -20.53 23.78 11.18
N ALA A 17 -20.05 22.62 11.61
CA ALA A 17 -18.95 22.52 12.57
C ALA A 17 -17.66 23.19 12.05
N ILE A 18 -17.35 23.04 10.75
CA ILE A 18 -16.21 23.71 10.10
C ILE A 18 -16.43 25.23 10.01
N ALA A 19 -17.65 25.68 9.72
CA ALA A 19 -17.99 27.10 9.68
C ALA A 19 -17.91 27.73 11.08
N SER A 20 -18.53 27.10 12.09
CA SER A 20 -18.50 27.54 13.48
C SER A 20 -17.10 27.56 14.07
N ALA A 21 -16.22 26.60 13.71
CA ALA A 21 -14.82 26.61 14.13
C ALA A 21 -14.01 27.80 13.56
N LYS A 22 -14.39 28.37 12.41
CA LYS A 22 -13.72 29.53 11.81
C LYS A 22 -14.11 30.85 12.48
N ASP A 23 -15.31 30.90 13.05
CA ASP A 23 -15.88 32.11 13.67
C ASP A 23 -15.61 32.17 15.19
N LEU A 24 -15.01 31.13 15.77
CA LEU A 24 -14.64 31.08 17.18
C LEU A 24 -13.29 31.78 17.43
N ASN A 25 -13.29 32.77 18.33
CA ASN A 25 -12.08 33.45 18.80
C ASN A 25 -11.35 32.68 19.92
N ASP A 26 -11.94 31.60 20.43
CA ASP A 26 -11.34 30.69 21.41
C ASP A 26 -10.83 29.43 20.70
N ASN A 27 -9.51 29.27 20.74
CA ASN A 27 -8.81 28.17 20.09
C ASN A 27 -9.24 26.80 20.65
N GLU A 28 -9.55 26.70 21.95
CA GLU A 28 -9.88 25.42 22.57
C GLU A 28 -11.24 24.90 22.08
N ALA A 29 -12.22 25.79 21.95
CA ALA A 29 -13.53 25.50 21.38
C ALA A 29 -13.46 25.19 19.87
N ALA A 30 -12.64 25.93 19.12
CA ALA A 30 -12.43 25.68 17.69
C ALA A 30 -11.78 24.32 17.42
N PHE A 31 -10.80 23.92 18.23
CA PHE A 31 -10.15 22.61 18.10
C PHE A 31 -11.08 21.45 18.51
N ALA A 32 -11.94 21.64 19.51
CA ALA A 32 -12.92 20.63 19.92
C ALA A 32 -13.96 20.35 18.81
N GLU A 33 -14.41 21.37 18.08
CA GLU A 33 -15.31 21.19 16.93
C GLU A 33 -14.62 20.51 15.74
N LEU A 34 -13.37 20.87 15.44
CA LEU A 34 -12.60 20.21 14.38
C LEU A 34 -12.24 18.75 14.72
N ALA A 35 -12.14 18.41 16.01
CA ALA A 35 -11.93 17.02 16.45
C ALA A 35 -13.11 16.12 16.07
N LYS A 36 -14.35 16.62 16.03
CA LYS A 36 -15.52 15.87 15.56
C LYS A 36 -15.39 15.48 14.09
N VAL A 37 -14.90 16.39 13.25
CA VAL A 37 -14.62 16.12 11.82
C VAL A 37 -13.56 15.02 11.67
N SER A 38 -12.52 15.05 12.50
CA SER A 38 -11.47 14.03 12.54
C SER A 38 -12.02 12.66 12.98
N GLN A 39 -12.91 12.64 13.95
CA GLN A 39 -13.56 11.41 14.44
C GLN A 39 -14.44 10.77 13.36
N VAL A 40 -15.24 11.55 12.63
CA VAL A 40 -16.05 11.05 11.50
C VAL A 40 -15.16 10.51 10.39
N LYS A 41 -14.05 11.20 10.06
CA LYS A 41 -13.07 10.70 9.09
C LYS A 41 -12.49 9.35 9.49
N LYS A 42 -12.21 9.14 10.78
CA LYS A 42 -11.71 7.86 11.30
C LYS A 42 -12.76 6.75 11.14
N GLN A 43 -14.02 7.02 11.50
CA GLN A 43 -15.11 6.04 11.35
C GLN A 43 -15.31 5.59 9.90
N ILE A 44 -15.25 6.54 8.94
CA ILE A 44 -15.32 6.20 7.50
C ILE A 44 -14.16 5.29 7.10
N LYS A 45 -12.94 5.60 7.57
CA LYS A 45 -11.77 4.80 7.27
C LYS A 45 -11.89 3.39 7.85
N ASP A 46 -12.32 3.25 9.10
CA ASP A 46 -12.48 1.94 9.75
C ASP A 46 -13.51 1.07 9.02
N VAL A 47 -14.59 1.67 8.49
CA VAL A 47 -15.58 0.96 7.65
C VAL A 47 -15.02 0.59 6.29
N LEU A 48 -14.25 1.48 5.64
CA LEU A 48 -13.55 1.15 4.38
C LEU A 48 -12.59 -0.02 4.57
N ASP A 49 -11.76 0.00 5.61
CA ASP A 49 -10.82 -1.07 5.93
C ASP A 49 -11.57 -2.40 6.17
N THR A 50 -12.73 -2.36 6.83
CA THR A 50 -13.60 -3.54 7.03
C THR A 50 -14.16 -4.07 5.70
N LEU A 51 -14.64 -3.18 4.84
CA LEU A 51 -15.14 -3.54 3.51
C LEU A 51 -14.04 -4.12 2.62
N GLU A 52 -12.82 -3.57 2.67
CA GLU A 52 -11.66 -4.10 1.96
C GLU A 52 -11.26 -5.50 2.45
N SER A 53 -11.37 -5.76 3.76
CA SER A 53 -11.16 -7.10 4.32
C SER A 53 -12.18 -8.11 3.81
N ILE A 54 -13.47 -7.75 3.82
CA ILE A 54 -14.55 -8.60 3.28
C ILE A 54 -14.34 -8.83 1.76
N GLU A 55 -13.98 -7.75 1.07
CA GLU A 55 -13.22 -7.68 -0.18
C GLU A 55 -12.33 -8.91 -0.43
N ALA A 56 -11.25 -8.94 0.34
CA ALA A 56 -10.17 -9.91 0.21
C ALA A 56 -10.63 -11.33 0.56
N ASP A 57 -11.45 -11.49 1.58
CA ASP A 57 -11.98 -12.81 1.98
C ASP A 57 -12.86 -13.40 0.87
N ALA A 58 -13.75 -12.59 0.29
CA ALA A 58 -14.58 -13.02 -0.84
C ALA A 58 -13.72 -13.39 -2.06
N LYS A 59 -12.66 -12.61 -2.36
CA LYS A 59 -11.71 -12.94 -3.44
C LYS A 59 -11.03 -14.27 -3.19
N ASN A 60 -10.52 -14.51 -1.99
CA ASN A 60 -9.83 -15.75 -1.62
C ASN A 60 -10.75 -16.97 -1.72
N GLU A 61 -12.00 -16.84 -1.26
CA GLU A 61 -12.99 -17.92 -1.36
C GLU A 61 -13.34 -18.26 -2.81
N ILE A 62 -13.52 -17.24 -3.66
CA ILE A 62 -13.81 -17.43 -5.10
C ILE A 62 -12.59 -18.06 -5.80
N ASP A 63 -11.38 -17.64 -5.45
CA ASP A 63 -10.13 -18.21 -5.97
C ASP A 63 -9.95 -19.67 -5.56
N GLY A 64 -10.21 -20.00 -4.29
CA GLY A 64 -10.21 -21.36 -3.76
C GLY A 64 -11.19 -22.27 -4.48
N ARG A 65 -12.42 -21.79 -4.74
CA ARG A 65 -13.42 -22.52 -5.53
C ARG A 65 -12.99 -22.73 -6.97
N ALA A 66 -12.37 -21.73 -7.60
CA ALA A 66 -11.83 -21.85 -8.95
C ALA A 66 -10.75 -22.93 -9.04
N LYS A 67 -9.84 -22.98 -8.06
CA LYS A 67 -8.81 -24.01 -7.96
C LYS A 67 -9.38 -25.41 -7.73
N ALA A 68 -10.39 -25.53 -6.86
CA ALA A 68 -11.05 -26.80 -6.59
C ALA A 68 -11.78 -27.37 -7.82
N LEU A 69 -12.41 -26.51 -8.63
CA LEU A 69 -13.17 -26.92 -9.81
C LEU A 69 -12.30 -27.19 -11.04
N TYR A 70 -11.24 -26.39 -11.24
CA TYR A 70 -10.51 -26.35 -12.51
C TYR A 70 -9.02 -26.70 -12.39
N GLY A 71 -8.50 -26.83 -11.16
CA GLY A 71 -7.10 -27.15 -10.85
C GLY A 71 -6.30 -25.94 -10.36
N ASN A 72 -5.13 -26.22 -9.75
CA ASN A 72 -4.32 -25.21 -9.06
C ASN A 72 -3.82 -24.05 -9.93
N ASP A 73 -3.81 -24.22 -11.25
CA ASP A 73 -3.38 -23.20 -12.22
C ASP A 73 -4.47 -22.16 -12.52
N TRP A 74 -5.64 -22.24 -11.88
CA TRP A 74 -6.75 -21.33 -12.10
C TRP A 74 -6.86 -20.29 -11.00
N GLN A 75 -7.18 -19.07 -11.39
CA GLN A 75 -7.40 -17.96 -10.48
C GLN A 75 -8.61 -17.12 -10.87
N ALA A 76 -9.22 -16.47 -9.87
CA ALA A 76 -10.29 -15.50 -10.08
C ALA A 76 -9.73 -14.08 -10.21
N ILE A 77 -10.10 -13.36 -11.27
CA ILE A 77 -9.72 -11.96 -11.48
C ILE A 77 -10.93 -11.06 -11.26
N ALA A 78 -10.76 -10.03 -10.44
CA ALA A 78 -11.77 -9.01 -10.19
C ALA A 78 -12.02 -8.13 -11.44
N GLY A 79 -13.29 -7.93 -11.80
CA GLY A 79 -13.75 -7.14 -12.94
C GLY A 79 -15.26 -6.89 -12.86
N LYS A 80 -15.92 -6.54 -13.98
CA LYS A 80 -17.40 -6.48 -14.06
C LYS A 80 -17.95 -7.91 -14.04
N GLY A 81 -17.98 -8.49 -12.84
CA GLY A 81 -18.06 -9.94 -12.60
C GLY A 81 -16.68 -10.57 -12.34
N TYR A 82 -16.63 -11.63 -11.53
CA TYR A 82 -15.41 -12.41 -11.34
C TYR A 82 -15.14 -13.23 -12.59
N LYS A 83 -13.99 -13.01 -13.23
CA LYS A 83 -13.55 -13.79 -14.38
C LYS A 83 -12.60 -14.88 -13.90
N ILE A 84 -12.97 -16.14 -14.12
CA ILE A 84 -12.06 -17.28 -13.88
C ILE A 84 -11.12 -17.44 -15.06
N THR A 85 -9.82 -17.44 -14.82
CA THR A 85 -8.81 -17.62 -15.86
C THR A 85 -7.69 -18.51 -15.35
N ARG A 86 -6.96 -19.16 -16.25
CA ARG A 86 -5.67 -19.73 -15.88
C ARG A 86 -4.73 -18.61 -15.47
N SER A 87 -4.18 -18.73 -14.27
CA SER A 87 -3.11 -17.89 -13.81
C SER A 87 -1.88 -18.13 -14.68
N ARG A 88 -1.44 -17.08 -15.38
CA ARG A 88 -0.09 -17.00 -15.95
C ARG A 88 0.85 -16.23 -15.02
N THR A 89 0.56 -16.17 -13.71
CA THR A 89 1.42 -15.45 -12.75
C THR A 89 2.70 -16.21 -12.39
N GLY A 90 2.83 -17.46 -12.83
CA GLY A 90 4.15 -18.07 -12.99
C GLY A 90 4.88 -17.46 -14.18
N SER A 91 6.18 -17.20 -14.04
CA SER A 91 7.01 -16.78 -15.17
C SER A 91 6.81 -17.75 -16.34
N VAL A 92 6.40 -17.25 -17.51
CA VAL A 92 6.25 -18.07 -18.74
C VAL A 92 7.54 -18.83 -19.07
N TYR A 93 8.67 -18.28 -18.61
CA TYR A 93 10.00 -18.86 -18.70
C TYR A 93 10.68 -18.83 -17.33
N THR A 94 11.28 -19.95 -16.92
CA THR A 94 12.11 -20.06 -15.72
C THR A 94 13.57 -20.24 -16.12
N ILE A 95 14.50 -19.82 -15.25
CA ILE A 95 15.94 -20.07 -15.47
C ILE A 95 16.21 -21.53 -15.13
N ASN A 96 16.70 -22.32 -16.09
CA ASN A 96 17.23 -23.63 -15.79
C ASN A 96 18.48 -23.47 -14.90
N PRO A 97 18.51 -24.03 -13.68
CA PRO A 97 19.64 -23.86 -12.76
C PRO A 97 20.94 -24.51 -13.25
N GLU A 98 20.86 -25.50 -14.15
CA GLU A 98 22.02 -26.22 -14.69
C GLU A 98 22.62 -25.52 -15.93
N ILE A 99 21.83 -24.70 -16.61
CA ILE A 99 22.21 -24.08 -17.89
C ILE A 99 22.02 -22.58 -17.79
N LYS A 100 23.14 -21.86 -17.72
CA LYS A 100 23.13 -20.39 -17.67
C LYS A 100 22.61 -19.82 -19.00
N PRO A 101 21.48 -19.08 -19.00
CA PRO A 101 20.92 -18.52 -20.22
C PRO A 101 21.82 -17.42 -20.81
N PRO A 102 21.81 -17.21 -22.14
CA PRO A 102 22.56 -16.13 -22.78
C PRO A 102 22.20 -14.74 -22.21
N LYS A 103 23.20 -13.87 -22.04
CA LYS A 103 23.02 -12.52 -21.46
C LYS A 103 21.96 -11.66 -22.18
N LYS A 104 21.80 -11.83 -23.50
CA LYS A 104 20.78 -11.10 -24.30
C LYS A 104 19.33 -11.37 -23.87
N TYR A 105 19.08 -12.43 -23.10
CA TYR A 105 17.77 -12.78 -22.56
C TYR A 105 17.65 -12.50 -21.06
N LEU A 106 18.63 -11.84 -20.45
CA LEU A 106 18.64 -11.53 -19.03
C LEU A 106 18.62 -10.02 -18.80
N VAL A 107 17.80 -9.57 -17.85
CA VAL A 107 17.91 -8.22 -17.29
C VAL A 107 18.88 -8.29 -16.11
N ILE A 108 20.08 -7.74 -16.30
CA ILE A 108 21.08 -7.63 -15.23
C ILE A 108 20.87 -6.28 -14.55
N LYS A 109 20.42 -6.28 -13.29
CA LYS A 109 20.37 -5.07 -12.47
C LYS A 109 21.71 -4.90 -11.78
N GLU A 110 22.45 -3.87 -12.17
CA GLU A 110 23.62 -3.41 -11.41
C GLU A 110 23.12 -2.69 -10.16
N THR A 111 23.59 -3.10 -8.99
CA THR A 111 23.20 -2.50 -7.71
C THR A 111 24.45 -2.27 -6.88
N VAL A 112 24.49 -1.11 -6.23
CA VAL A 112 25.61 -0.72 -5.36
C VAL A 112 25.59 -1.58 -4.10
N ASN A 113 26.73 -2.19 -3.76
CA ASN A 113 26.90 -2.87 -2.49
C ASN A 113 27.16 -1.84 -1.38
N THR A 114 26.08 -1.37 -0.74
CA THR A 114 26.14 -0.27 0.23
C THR A 114 27.07 -0.56 1.39
N LYS A 115 27.16 -1.81 1.88
CA LYS A 115 28.04 -2.17 3.00
C LYS A 115 29.51 -1.89 2.71
N LEU A 116 29.96 -2.19 1.49
CA LEU A 116 31.34 -1.94 1.09
C LEU A 116 31.59 -0.45 0.86
N VAL A 117 30.60 0.26 0.32
CA VAL A 117 30.67 1.72 0.17
C VAL A 117 30.77 2.40 1.54
N ASP A 118 29.94 2.00 2.50
CA ASP A 118 29.93 2.57 3.85
C ASP A 118 31.27 2.35 4.56
N ALA A 119 31.83 1.14 4.46
CA ALA A 119 33.15 0.82 5.02
C ALA A 119 34.28 1.64 4.37
N GLU A 120 34.25 1.82 3.04
CA GLU A 120 35.23 2.64 2.33
C GLU A 120 35.12 4.12 2.73
N VAL A 121 33.89 4.63 2.90
CA VAL A 121 33.65 6.01 3.36
C VAL A 121 34.11 6.20 4.81
N GLU A 122 33.93 5.19 5.67
CA GLU A 122 34.41 5.23 7.06
C GLU A 122 35.94 5.31 7.14
N VAL A 123 36.65 4.59 6.27
CA VAL A 123 38.12 4.56 6.24
C VAL A 123 38.73 5.76 5.50
N ASN A 124 38.20 6.11 4.32
CA ASN A 124 38.79 7.09 3.40
C ASN A 124 38.08 8.44 3.36
N GLY A 125 36.94 8.58 4.04
CA GLY A 125 36.19 9.83 4.17
C GLY A 125 35.55 10.34 2.87
N LYS A 126 35.57 9.55 1.79
CA LYS A 126 35.08 9.93 0.46
C LYS A 126 34.34 8.78 -0.21
N LEU A 127 33.39 9.12 -1.08
CA LEU A 127 32.69 8.13 -1.88
C LEU A 127 33.66 7.45 -2.88
N PRO A 128 33.52 6.13 -3.10
CA PRO A 128 34.22 5.43 -4.16
C PRO A 128 33.90 6.02 -5.54
N LYS A 129 34.86 5.97 -6.46
CA LYS A 129 34.68 6.45 -7.83
C LYS A 129 33.49 5.77 -8.51
N GLY A 130 32.59 6.56 -9.11
CA GLY A 130 31.41 6.06 -9.83
C GLY A 130 30.21 5.75 -8.94
N ILE A 131 30.27 6.06 -7.64
CA ILE A 131 29.16 5.96 -6.70
C ILE A 131 28.74 7.37 -6.26
N GLU A 132 27.45 7.66 -6.33
CA GLU A 132 26.86 8.93 -5.93
C GLU A 132 25.71 8.69 -4.94
N ILE A 133 25.45 9.68 -4.06
CA ILE A 133 24.30 9.62 -3.16
C ILE A 133 23.03 9.84 -3.98
N ASN A 134 22.06 8.95 -3.82
CA ASN A 134 20.75 9.13 -4.43
C ASN A 134 20.05 10.37 -3.78
N PRO A 135 19.82 11.45 -4.54
CA PRO A 135 19.27 12.69 -3.99
C PRO A 135 17.85 12.51 -3.44
N SER A 136 17.10 11.50 -3.92
CA SER A 136 15.75 11.17 -3.43
C SER A 136 15.73 10.49 -2.06
N ARG A 137 16.86 10.03 -1.52
CA ARG A 137 16.92 9.47 -0.16
C ARG A 137 17.19 10.52 0.93
N GLY A 138 17.55 11.75 0.56
CA GLY A 138 17.86 12.83 1.51
C GLY A 138 16.64 13.48 2.19
N THR A 139 15.43 13.20 1.73
CA THR A 139 14.16 13.76 2.24
C THR A 139 13.28 12.67 2.84
N MET A 140 13.70 12.07 3.95
CA MET A 140 12.79 11.29 4.80
C MET A 140 12.78 11.87 6.21
N ILE A 141 11.76 12.68 6.50
CA ILE A 141 11.38 12.99 7.87
C ILE A 141 10.55 11.80 8.37
N ARG A 142 11.16 10.95 9.22
CA ARG A 142 10.45 9.85 9.89
C ARG A 142 9.76 10.40 11.13
N VAL A 143 8.49 10.79 11.01
CA VAL A 143 7.67 11.13 12.18
C VAL A 143 7.18 9.82 12.80
N THR A 144 7.65 9.51 14.01
CA THR A 144 7.12 8.41 14.82
C THR A 144 6.11 9.00 15.78
N ILE A 145 4.83 8.70 15.57
CA ILE A 145 3.77 9.06 16.52
C ILE A 145 3.72 7.93 17.55
N LYS A 146 3.86 8.28 18.84
CA LYS A 146 3.60 7.37 19.97
C LYS A 146 2.13 7.42 20.33
#